data_AF-A0A1Y2ACL5-F1
#
_entry.id   AF-A0A1Y2ACL5-F1
#
_cell.length_a   1.000
_cell.length_b   1.000
_cell.length_c   1.000
_cell.angle_alpha   90.00
_cell.angle_beta   90.00
_cell.angle_gamma   90.00
#
_symmetry.space_group_name_H-M   'P 1'
#
loop_
_entity.id
_entity.type
_entity.pdbx_description
1 polymer ?
#
loop_
_entity_poly.entity_id
_entity_poly.type
_entity_poly.pdbx_seq_one_letter_code
_entity_poly.pdbx_strand_id
1 'polypeptide(L)'
;MKSKCFSFLFNVLVIFTLCIAQQIDYKSYEGPYNIIIKNNYMRQNDDAVEFMKDQVNFMVNSYKTSFKYITSLEEFGKEHESEGEAMYIYKVIEIGKDIWFKAYLNDYLAEIIKNDKFVLSCEPDKHFDVSRKKNTQYKCRSEVKGYPCCPPEITEIYMVDTDGDWGFDEKTNNWCGFTPYFETTLTYM
;
A
#
# COMPACT_ATOMS: atom_id res chain seq x y z
N MET A 1 -24.79 -58.30 -14.52
CA MET A 1 -25.27 -56.89 -14.35
C MET A 1 -24.91 -56.32 -12.97
N LYS A 2 -23.63 -56.36 -12.56
CA LYS A 2 -23.15 -55.76 -11.29
C LYS A 2 -21.70 -55.31 -11.48
N SER A 3 -21.45 -54.21 -12.19
CA SER A 3 -20.09 -53.66 -12.26
C SER A 3 -19.98 -52.23 -12.81
N LYS A 4 -21.03 -51.65 -13.42
CA LYS A 4 -20.92 -50.30 -14.01
C LYS A 4 -21.47 -49.14 -13.16
N CYS A 5 -22.27 -49.39 -12.13
CA CYS A 5 -22.76 -48.31 -11.24
C CYS A 5 -21.72 -47.79 -10.23
N PHE A 6 -20.76 -48.63 -9.83
CA PHE A 6 -19.84 -48.26 -8.75
C PHE A 6 -18.72 -47.30 -9.21
N SER A 7 -18.38 -47.33 -10.51
CA SER A 7 -17.35 -46.46 -11.09
C SER A 7 -17.81 -45.02 -11.34
N PHE A 8 -19.13 -44.76 -11.39
CA PHE A 8 -19.65 -43.42 -11.65
C PHE A 8 -19.79 -42.61 -10.36
N LEU A 9 -20.20 -43.26 -9.26
CA LEU A 9 -20.33 -42.62 -7.94
C LEU A 9 -18.98 -42.22 -7.34
N PHE A 10 -17.89 -42.95 -7.64
CA PHE A 10 -16.55 -42.62 -7.14
C PHE A 10 -15.96 -41.38 -7.83
N ASN A 11 -16.25 -41.16 -9.12
CA ASN A 11 -15.78 -39.98 -9.85
C ASN A 11 -16.54 -38.70 -9.46
N VAL A 12 -17.84 -38.79 -9.17
CA VAL A 12 -18.61 -37.62 -8.70
C VAL A 12 -18.18 -37.20 -7.29
N LEU A 13 -17.84 -38.16 -6.41
CA LEU A 13 -17.36 -37.86 -5.05
C LEU A 13 -15.97 -37.21 -5.02
N VAL A 14 -15.07 -37.58 -5.95
CA VAL A 14 -13.72 -36.99 -6.08
C VAL A 14 -13.80 -35.57 -6.67
N ILE A 15 -14.73 -35.30 -7.59
CA ILE A 15 -14.92 -33.94 -8.13
C ILE A 15 -15.56 -33.01 -7.08
N PHE A 16 -16.49 -33.50 -6.26
CA PHE A 16 -17.07 -32.70 -5.17
C PHE A 16 -16.11 -32.42 -4.02
N THR A 17 -15.13 -33.29 -3.76
CA THR A 17 -14.12 -33.07 -2.71
C THR A 17 -12.99 -32.13 -3.14
N LEU A 18 -12.70 -32.01 -4.45
CA LEU A 18 -11.73 -31.03 -4.96
C LEU A 18 -12.27 -29.59 -5.00
N CYS A 19 -13.60 -29.38 -4.93
CA CYS A 19 -14.18 -28.03 -4.90
C CYS A 19 -14.23 -27.38 -3.50
N ILE A 20 -13.98 -28.12 -2.41
CA ILE A 20 -14.15 -27.59 -1.04
C ILE A 20 -12.80 -27.20 -0.38
N ALA A 21 -11.65 -27.55 -0.98
CA ALA A 21 -10.35 -27.46 -0.30
C ALA A 21 -9.37 -26.44 -0.90
N GLN A 22 -9.86 -25.32 -1.43
CA GLN A 22 -9.03 -24.15 -1.66
C GLN A 22 -9.72 -22.90 -1.10
N GLN A 23 -9.78 -22.80 0.23
CA GLN A 23 -9.69 -21.49 0.87
C GLN A 23 -8.29 -20.97 0.54
N ILE A 24 -8.13 -20.39 -0.65
CA ILE A 24 -6.97 -19.54 -0.92
C ILE A 24 -7.19 -18.35 0.01
N ASP A 25 -6.46 -18.34 1.12
CA ASP A 25 -6.34 -17.20 2.02
C ASP A 25 -5.57 -16.12 1.26
N TYR A 26 -6.21 -15.54 0.24
CA TYR A 26 -5.70 -14.37 -0.43
C TYR A 26 -5.75 -13.26 0.61
N LYS A 27 -4.60 -12.97 1.21
CA LYS A 27 -4.46 -11.88 2.16
C LYS A 27 -4.96 -10.62 1.47
N SER A 28 -6.16 -10.19 1.85
CA SER A 28 -6.75 -8.97 1.31
C SER A 28 -5.89 -7.79 1.73
N TYR A 29 -5.40 -7.02 0.77
CA TYR A 29 -4.66 -5.80 1.06
C TYR A 29 -5.64 -4.68 1.46
N GLU A 30 -5.19 -3.86 2.42
CA GLU A 30 -5.93 -2.71 2.90
C GLU A 30 -4.94 -1.62 3.27
N GLY A 31 -4.99 -0.50 2.56
CA GLY A 31 -3.99 0.55 2.65
C GLY A 31 -4.10 1.55 1.51
N PRO A 32 -3.10 2.41 1.32
CA PRO A 32 -2.99 3.31 0.20
C PRO A 32 -2.82 2.57 -1.12
N TYR A 33 -3.49 3.12 -2.12
CA TYR A 33 -3.46 2.75 -3.51
C TYR A 33 -3.03 3.94 -4.34
N ASN A 34 -2.27 3.68 -5.39
CA ASN A 34 -1.99 4.64 -6.44
C ASN A 34 -3.05 4.48 -7.53
N ILE A 35 -3.80 5.54 -7.81
CA ILE A 35 -4.83 5.57 -8.84
C ILE A 35 -4.38 6.52 -9.94
N ILE A 36 -4.48 6.08 -11.19
CA ILE A 36 -4.29 6.92 -12.37
C ILE A 36 -5.63 7.00 -13.09
N ILE A 37 -6.09 8.20 -13.38
CA ILE A 37 -7.22 8.42 -14.28
C ILE A 37 -6.76 9.12 -15.55
N LYS A 38 -7.46 8.87 -16.66
CA LYS A 38 -7.27 9.60 -17.92
C LYS A 38 -8.45 10.52 -18.19
N ASN A 39 -8.22 11.82 -18.11
CA ASN A 39 -9.26 12.78 -18.39
C ASN A 39 -9.43 13.03 -19.90
N ASN A 40 -10.15 12.12 -20.57
CA ASN A 40 -10.55 12.29 -21.96
C ASN A 40 -11.99 12.82 -22.12
N TYR A 41 -12.75 12.89 -21.03
CA TYR A 41 -14.20 13.02 -21.09
C TYR A 41 -14.73 14.28 -20.41
N MET A 42 -14.04 14.78 -19.38
CA MET A 42 -14.45 16.02 -18.71
C MET A 42 -13.94 17.23 -19.48
N ARG A 43 -14.62 18.37 -19.29
CA ARG A 43 -14.24 19.63 -19.91
C ARG A 43 -12.94 20.16 -19.32
N GLN A 44 -12.74 19.97 -18.01
CA GLN A 44 -11.57 20.43 -17.27
C GLN A 44 -11.02 19.31 -16.38
N ASN A 45 -9.73 19.39 -16.03
CA ASN A 45 -9.10 18.44 -15.11
C ASN A 45 -9.65 18.57 -13.69
N ASP A 46 -10.01 19.78 -13.25
CA ASP A 46 -10.59 20.00 -11.93
C ASP A 46 -11.93 19.28 -11.75
N ASP A 47 -12.80 19.27 -12.78
CA ASP A 47 -14.05 18.52 -12.76
C ASP A 47 -13.81 17.01 -12.55
N ALA A 48 -12.76 16.47 -13.18
CA ALA A 48 -12.39 15.06 -13.03
C ALA A 48 -11.81 14.77 -11.63
N VAL A 49 -11.08 15.74 -11.05
CA VAL A 49 -10.53 15.65 -9.69
C VAL A 49 -11.64 15.64 -8.66
N GLU A 50 -12.59 16.55 -8.77
CA GLU A 50 -13.74 16.64 -7.86
C GLU A 50 -14.60 15.38 -7.95
N PHE A 51 -14.94 14.95 -9.17
CA PHE A 51 -15.70 13.72 -9.39
C PHE A 51 -15.06 12.50 -8.71
N MET A 52 -13.75 12.29 -8.90
CA MET A 52 -13.06 11.15 -8.29
C MET A 52 -12.97 11.26 -6.77
N LYS A 53 -12.78 12.48 -6.24
CA LYS A 53 -12.77 12.72 -4.79
C LYS A 53 -14.11 12.33 -4.18
N ASP A 54 -15.20 12.82 -4.76
CA ASP A 54 -16.55 12.56 -4.28
C ASP A 54 -16.88 11.07 -4.34
N GLN A 55 -16.59 10.42 -5.47
CA GLN A 55 -16.87 9.00 -5.67
C GLN A 55 -16.12 8.13 -4.66
N VAL A 56 -14.81 8.35 -4.48
CA VAL A 56 -13.98 7.55 -3.58
C VAL A 56 -14.33 7.82 -2.12
N ASN A 57 -14.50 9.08 -1.72
CA ASN A 57 -14.91 9.41 -0.35
C ASN A 57 -16.28 8.83 -0.01
N PHE A 58 -17.25 8.90 -0.94
CA PHE A 58 -18.56 8.29 -0.77
C PHE A 58 -18.45 6.77 -0.56
N MET A 59 -17.65 6.08 -1.37
CA MET A 59 -17.45 4.64 -1.24
C MET A 59 -16.78 4.28 0.09
N VAL A 60 -15.68 4.95 0.43
CA VAL A 60 -14.95 4.66 1.67
C VAL A 60 -15.84 4.90 2.90
N ASN A 61 -16.61 5.99 2.93
CA ASN A 61 -17.55 6.24 4.03
C ASN A 61 -18.69 5.21 4.09
N SER A 62 -19.25 4.83 2.94
CA SER A 62 -20.34 3.84 2.85
C SER A 62 -19.91 2.45 3.32
N TYR A 63 -18.65 2.09 3.08
CA TYR A 63 -18.08 0.79 3.44
C TYR A 63 -17.10 0.88 4.61
N LYS A 64 -17.11 1.95 5.40
CA LYS A 64 -16.13 2.22 6.46
C LYS A 64 -16.01 1.08 7.47
N THR A 65 -17.12 0.41 7.80
CA THR A 65 -17.15 -0.73 8.72
C THR A 65 -16.56 -2.03 8.17
N SER A 66 -16.30 -2.10 6.85
CA SER A 66 -15.65 -3.25 6.20
C SER A 66 -14.13 -3.23 6.31
N PHE A 67 -13.54 -2.11 6.74
CA PHE A 67 -12.10 -1.98 6.89
C PHE A 67 -11.63 -2.68 8.17
N LYS A 68 -10.56 -3.49 8.04
CA LYS A 68 -9.93 -4.23 9.13
C LYS A 68 -9.11 -3.32 10.04
N TYR A 69 -8.48 -2.28 9.48
CA TYR A 69 -7.56 -1.36 10.14
C TYR A 69 -8.15 0.05 10.21
N ILE A 70 -9.33 0.17 10.85
CA ILE A 70 -10.09 1.42 10.95
C ILE A 70 -9.28 2.61 11.44
N THR A 71 -8.36 2.41 12.40
CA THR A 71 -7.50 3.47 12.92
C THR A 71 -6.57 4.03 11.86
N SER A 72 -6.00 3.17 11.00
CA SER A 72 -5.14 3.61 9.90
C SER A 72 -5.92 4.36 8.82
N LEU A 73 -7.15 3.92 8.54
CA LEU A 73 -8.06 4.64 7.66
C LEU A 73 -8.38 6.05 8.20
N GLU A 74 -8.68 6.16 9.49
CA GLU A 74 -8.99 7.44 10.14
C GLU A 74 -7.77 8.36 10.26
N GLU A 75 -6.57 7.81 10.52
CA GLU A 75 -5.31 8.56 10.48
C GLU A 75 -5.09 9.15 9.08
N PHE A 76 -5.19 8.33 8.02
CA PHE A 76 -5.07 8.80 6.64
C PHE A 76 -6.09 9.90 6.33
N GLY A 77 -7.35 9.71 6.74
CA GLY A 77 -8.43 10.68 6.53
C GLY A 77 -8.17 12.03 7.19
N LYS A 78 -7.66 12.02 8.43
CA LYS A 78 -7.31 13.23 9.20
C LYS A 78 -6.10 13.97 8.63
N GLU A 79 -5.09 13.24 8.16
CA GLU A 79 -3.90 13.85 7.54
C GLU A 79 -4.26 14.66 6.28
N HIS A 80 -5.39 14.34 5.63
CA HIS A 80 -5.83 14.99 4.41
C HIS A 80 -7.18 15.71 4.58
N GLU A 81 -7.52 16.09 5.81
CA GLU A 81 -8.77 16.77 6.13
C GLU A 81 -8.94 18.07 5.32
N SER A 82 -10.15 18.27 4.80
CA SER A 82 -10.54 19.47 4.06
C SER A 82 -11.87 19.95 4.59
N GLU A 83 -11.95 21.23 4.98
CA GLU A 83 -13.19 21.85 5.48
C GLU A 83 -13.82 21.12 6.70
N GLY A 84 -13.01 20.43 7.51
CA GLY A 84 -13.51 19.67 8.67
C GLY A 84 -13.94 18.24 8.34
N GLU A 85 -13.80 17.81 7.08
CA GLU A 85 -14.15 16.47 6.63
C GLU A 85 -12.90 15.65 6.28
N ALA A 86 -12.85 14.42 6.79
CA ALA A 86 -11.77 13.49 6.50
C ALA A 86 -11.82 13.07 5.03
N MET A 87 -10.68 13.19 4.33
CA MET A 87 -10.56 12.82 2.92
C MET A 87 -9.73 11.56 2.76
N TYR A 88 -10.28 10.55 2.10
CA TYR A 88 -9.62 9.27 1.88
C TYR A 88 -8.96 9.16 0.52
N ILE A 89 -8.86 10.29 -0.19
CA ILE A 89 -8.21 10.43 -1.49
C ILE A 89 -7.69 11.85 -1.67
N TYR A 90 -6.52 11.99 -2.30
CA TYR A 90 -5.97 13.28 -2.70
C TYR A 90 -5.21 13.21 -4.02
N LYS A 91 -5.15 14.34 -4.72
CA LYS A 91 -4.38 14.50 -5.98
C LYS A 91 -2.90 14.58 -5.64
N VAL A 92 -2.09 13.73 -6.27
CA VAL A 92 -0.62 13.72 -6.15
C VAL A 92 0.00 14.64 -7.20
N ILE A 93 -0.28 14.37 -8.47
CA ILE A 93 0.29 15.10 -9.60
C ILE A 93 -0.59 14.98 -10.84
N GLU A 94 -0.39 15.89 -11.79
CA GLU A 94 -1.09 15.94 -13.06
C GLU A 94 -0.07 16.11 -14.19
N ILE A 95 -0.13 15.24 -15.19
CA ILE A 95 0.77 15.25 -16.34
C ILE A 95 -0.07 15.13 -17.62
N GLY A 96 -0.28 16.25 -18.29
CA GLY A 96 -1.13 16.31 -19.47
C GLY A 96 -2.60 16.02 -19.13
N LYS A 97 -3.11 14.87 -19.57
CA LYS A 97 -4.48 14.41 -19.29
C LYS A 97 -4.55 13.34 -18.20
N ASP A 98 -3.40 12.88 -17.72
CA ASP A 98 -3.34 11.83 -16.72
C ASP A 98 -3.22 12.48 -15.34
N ILE A 99 -4.09 12.06 -14.42
CA ILE A 99 -4.14 12.60 -13.06
C ILE A 99 -3.88 11.44 -12.09
N TRP A 100 -2.92 11.64 -11.20
CA TRP A 100 -2.50 10.68 -10.20
C TRP A 100 -3.11 11.02 -8.86
N PHE A 101 -3.68 10.02 -8.21
CA PHE A 101 -4.21 10.11 -6.86
C PHE A 101 -3.55 9.08 -5.96
N LYS A 102 -3.60 9.38 -4.67
CA LYS A 102 -3.43 8.39 -3.61
C LYS A 102 -4.73 8.29 -2.83
N ALA A 103 -5.18 7.07 -2.57
CA ALA A 103 -6.42 6.82 -1.82
C ALA A 103 -6.26 5.62 -0.87
N TYR A 104 -6.90 5.65 0.29
CA TYR A 104 -6.89 4.52 1.24
C TYR A 104 -8.09 3.61 0.97
N LEU A 105 -7.82 2.36 0.55
CA LEU A 105 -8.84 1.41 0.09
C LEU A 105 -8.56 0.01 0.65
N ASN A 106 -9.59 -0.83 0.67
CA ASN A 106 -9.44 -2.27 0.71
C ASN A 106 -9.57 -2.85 -0.71
N ASP A 107 -9.19 -4.11 -0.90
CA ASP A 107 -9.22 -4.78 -2.21
C ASP A 107 -10.60 -4.73 -2.88
N TYR A 108 -11.69 -4.82 -2.11
CA TYR A 108 -13.05 -4.76 -2.65
C TYR A 108 -13.34 -3.40 -3.31
N LEU A 109 -13.05 -2.30 -2.60
CA LEU A 109 -13.23 -0.96 -3.15
C LEU A 109 -12.26 -0.66 -4.29
N ALA A 110 -11.02 -1.15 -4.20
CA ALA A 110 -10.03 -1.02 -5.26
C ALA A 110 -10.51 -1.67 -6.56
N GLU A 111 -11.13 -2.86 -6.48
CA GLU A 111 -11.69 -3.55 -7.65
C GLU A 111 -12.87 -2.76 -8.27
N ILE A 112 -13.74 -2.15 -7.45
CA ILE A 112 -14.81 -1.29 -7.95
C ILE A 112 -14.22 -0.09 -8.71
N ILE A 113 -13.25 0.59 -8.11
CA ILE A 113 -12.58 1.76 -8.71
C ILE A 113 -11.87 1.37 -10.00
N LYS A 114 -11.16 0.23 -10.01
CA LYS A 114 -10.42 -0.27 -11.17
C LYS A 114 -11.32 -0.52 -12.39
N ASN A 115 -12.59 -0.86 -12.15
CA ASN A 115 -13.58 -1.09 -13.20
C ASN A 115 -14.28 0.20 -13.68
N ASP A 116 -13.96 1.36 -13.11
CA ASP A 116 -14.44 2.64 -13.63
C ASP A 116 -13.76 2.95 -14.96
N LYS A 117 -14.55 3.37 -15.96
CA LYS A 117 -14.08 3.66 -17.33
C LYS A 117 -13.02 4.77 -17.41
N PHE A 118 -12.89 5.61 -16.39
CA PHE A 118 -11.91 6.69 -16.35
C PHE A 118 -10.58 6.28 -15.73
N VAL A 119 -10.55 5.16 -15.01
CA VAL A 119 -9.37 4.67 -14.28
C VAL A 119 -8.49 3.84 -15.22
N LEU A 120 -7.23 4.27 -15.37
CA LEU A 120 -6.21 3.53 -16.12
C LEU A 120 -5.56 2.45 -15.26
N SER A 121 -5.34 2.73 -13.99
CA SER A 121 -4.79 1.77 -13.03
C SER A 121 -5.19 2.13 -11.61
N CYS A 122 -5.33 1.10 -10.77
CA CYS A 122 -5.54 1.20 -9.33
C CYS A 122 -4.74 0.07 -8.70
N GLU A 123 -3.58 0.39 -8.13
CA GLU A 123 -2.63 -0.62 -7.64
C GLU A 123 -2.16 -0.28 -6.22
N PRO A 124 -1.93 -1.28 -5.35
CA PRO A 124 -1.41 -1.06 -4.00
C PRO A 124 -0.13 -0.22 -4.01
N ASP A 125 -0.02 0.74 -3.09
CA ASP A 125 1.23 1.45 -2.88
C ASP A 125 2.23 0.53 -2.18
N LYS A 126 3.12 -0.09 -2.96
CA LYS A 126 4.15 -1.03 -2.47
C LYS A 126 5.14 -0.39 -1.49
N HIS A 127 5.20 0.94 -1.42
CA HIS A 127 6.00 1.65 -0.42
C HIS A 127 5.24 1.83 0.90
N PHE A 128 3.92 1.68 0.90
CA PHE A 128 3.11 1.67 2.11
C PHE A 128 3.01 0.25 2.67
N ASP A 129 3.96 -0.07 3.53
CA ASP A 129 3.92 -1.29 4.30
C ASP A 129 3.02 -1.10 5.53
N VAL A 130 1.79 -1.60 5.44
CA VAL A 130 0.78 -1.63 6.54
C VAL A 130 1.34 -2.34 7.79
N SER A 131 2.41 -3.15 7.64
CA SER A 131 3.09 -3.81 8.75
C SER A 131 4.17 -2.97 9.45
N ARG A 132 4.37 -1.70 9.04
CA ARG A 132 5.34 -0.77 9.65
C ARG A 132 4.71 0.43 10.37
N LYS A 133 3.85 0.13 11.34
CA LYS A 133 3.99 0.75 12.68
C LYS A 133 4.62 -0.28 13.62
N LYS A 134 5.77 -0.82 13.22
CA LYS A 134 6.74 -1.24 14.22
C LYS A 134 7.39 0.06 14.66
N ASN A 135 7.33 0.37 15.95
CA ASN A 135 8.16 1.40 16.56
C ASN A 135 9.63 0.96 16.42
N THR A 136 10.17 1.01 15.19
CA THR A 136 11.57 0.77 14.90
C THR A 136 12.24 2.10 15.16
N GLN A 137 12.67 2.27 16.41
CA GLN A 137 13.69 3.22 16.77
C GLN A 137 14.93 2.87 15.94
N TYR A 138 15.04 3.45 14.75
CA TYR A 138 16.23 3.33 13.93
C TYR A 138 17.40 3.88 14.73
N LYS A 139 18.54 3.18 14.65
CA LYS A 139 19.77 3.58 15.33
C LYS A 139 20.62 4.46 14.43
N CYS A 140 20.57 4.22 13.12
CA CYS A 140 21.30 4.98 12.11
C CYS A 140 20.43 5.24 10.88
N ARG A 141 20.80 6.26 10.11
CA ARG A 141 20.04 6.73 8.94
C ARG A 141 19.93 5.68 7.84
N SER A 142 20.92 4.79 7.70
CA SER A 142 20.93 3.75 6.67
C SER A 142 19.80 2.74 6.85
N GLU A 143 19.31 2.51 8.08
CA GLU A 143 18.22 1.56 8.33
C GLU A 143 16.89 2.02 7.73
N VAL A 144 16.69 3.33 7.55
CA VAL A 144 15.54 3.90 6.81
C VAL A 144 15.52 3.40 5.37
N LYS A 145 16.69 3.12 4.80
CA LYS A 145 16.88 2.58 3.45
C LYS A 145 17.04 1.06 3.41
N GLY A 146 16.90 0.39 4.54
CA GLY A 146 17.04 -1.07 4.66
C GLY A 146 18.46 -1.59 4.83
N TYR A 147 19.44 -0.72 5.11
CA TYR A 147 20.83 -1.11 5.38
C TYR A 147 21.14 -1.06 6.88
N PRO A 148 21.87 -2.03 7.43
CA PRO A 148 22.19 -2.04 8.85
C PRO A 148 23.13 -0.89 9.25
N CYS A 149 23.19 -0.60 10.55
CA CYS A 149 24.26 0.24 11.08
C CYS A 149 25.59 -0.51 11.05
N CYS A 150 26.68 0.21 10.84
CA CYS A 150 27.99 -0.42 10.86
C CYS A 150 28.31 -0.96 12.27
N PRO A 151 28.77 -2.21 12.38
CA PRO A 151 29.24 -2.75 13.64
C PRO A 151 30.54 -2.03 14.05
N PRO A 152 30.88 -2.01 15.35
CA PRO A 152 31.99 -1.22 15.87
C PRO A 152 33.37 -1.65 15.34
N GLU A 153 33.50 -2.85 14.78
CA GLU A 153 34.73 -3.33 14.15
C GLU A 153 35.01 -2.68 12.79
N ILE A 154 34.00 -2.10 12.14
CA ILE A 154 34.16 -1.36 10.89
C ILE A 154 34.28 0.11 11.25
N THR A 155 35.41 0.72 10.89
CA THR A 155 35.70 2.13 11.19
C THR A 155 36.08 2.93 9.96
N GLU A 156 36.27 2.27 8.82
CA GLU A 156 36.61 2.91 7.56
C GLU A 156 35.34 3.42 6.87
N ILE A 157 35.36 4.69 6.48
CA ILE A 157 34.32 5.32 5.68
C ILE A 157 34.67 5.14 4.20
N TYR A 158 33.85 4.37 3.49
CA TYR A 158 34.00 4.09 2.06
C TYR A 158 33.32 5.15 1.19
N MET A 159 32.23 5.74 1.68
CA MET A 159 31.42 6.70 0.93
C MET A 159 30.73 7.68 1.87
N VAL A 160 30.53 8.91 1.40
CA VAL A 160 29.73 9.93 2.08
C VAL A 160 28.74 10.50 1.08
N ASP A 161 27.46 10.54 1.46
CA ASP A 161 26.38 11.10 0.64
C ASP A 161 25.36 11.88 1.50
N THR A 162 24.23 12.26 0.90
CA THR A 162 23.15 12.99 1.59
C THR A 162 22.55 12.23 2.78
N ASP A 163 22.71 10.91 2.81
CA ASP A 163 22.17 10.01 3.82
C ASP A 163 23.17 9.72 4.94
N GLY A 164 24.42 10.11 4.75
CA GLY A 164 25.44 10.14 5.78
C GLY A 164 26.73 9.44 5.35
N ASP A 165 27.42 8.90 6.34
CA ASP A 165 28.68 8.19 6.16
C ASP A 165 28.41 6.69 6.08
N TRP A 166 29.06 6.03 5.13
CA TRP A 166 28.86 4.62 4.80
C TRP A 166 30.15 3.81 4.91
N GLY A 167 30.03 2.61 5.49
CA GLY A 167 31.08 1.59 5.50
C GLY A 167 30.67 0.37 4.68
N PHE A 168 31.64 -0.49 4.40
CA PHE A 168 31.43 -1.76 3.72
C PHE A 168 31.90 -2.91 4.62
N ASP A 169 31.00 -3.85 4.91
CA ASP A 169 31.32 -5.05 5.68
C ASP A 169 31.74 -6.18 4.74
N GLU A 170 33.05 -6.41 4.63
CA GLU A 170 33.59 -7.50 3.82
C GLU A 170 33.15 -8.89 4.31
N LYS A 171 32.81 -9.06 5.60
CA LYS A 171 32.39 -10.36 6.13
C LYS A 171 30.99 -10.73 5.65
N THR A 172 30.10 -9.75 5.57
CA THR A 172 28.71 -9.95 5.10
C THR A 172 28.51 -9.53 3.66
N ASN A 173 29.52 -8.91 3.04
CA ASN A 173 29.50 -8.33 1.70
C ASN A 173 28.37 -7.32 1.50
N ASN A 174 28.15 -6.45 2.50
CA ASN A 174 27.04 -5.49 2.54
C ASN A 174 27.48 -4.07 2.92
N TRP A 175 26.73 -3.08 2.47
CA TRP A 175 26.83 -1.69 2.92
C TRP A 175 26.20 -1.51 4.31
N CYS A 176 26.80 -0.63 5.12
CA CYS A 176 26.29 -0.23 6.42
C CYS A 176 26.45 1.28 6.63
N GLY A 177 25.66 1.88 7.52
CA GLY A 177 25.71 3.31 7.82
C GLY A 177 26.27 3.63 9.20
N PHE A 178 27.00 4.73 9.30
CA PHE A 178 27.53 5.25 10.58
C PHE A 178 26.67 6.35 11.18
N THR A 179 25.99 7.14 10.34
CA THR A 179 25.31 8.36 10.81
C THR A 179 24.12 8.03 11.71
N PRO A 180 24.11 8.47 12.98
CA PRO A 180 23.01 8.19 13.90
C PRO A 180 21.68 8.73 13.39
N TYR A 181 20.60 8.01 13.70
CA TYR A 181 19.25 8.49 13.44
C TYR A 181 18.74 9.27 14.65
N PHE A 182 18.32 10.51 14.41
CA PHE A 182 17.62 11.31 15.42
C PHE A 182 16.20 11.52 14.92
N GLU A 183 15.21 10.91 15.59
CA GLU A 183 13.82 11.31 15.38
C GLU A 183 13.69 12.76 15.83
N THR A 184 13.43 13.66 14.88
CA THR A 184 13.01 14.99 15.24
C THR A 184 11.58 14.85 15.76
N THR A 185 11.43 14.64 17.07
CA THR A 185 10.13 14.77 17.70
C THR A 185 9.74 16.25 17.60
N LEU A 186 8.90 16.58 16.61
CA LEU A 186 8.16 17.83 16.60
C LEU A 186 7.14 17.78 17.74
N THR A 187 7.61 17.91 18.98
CA THR A 187 6.78 18.45 20.05
C THR A 187 6.57 19.91 19.71
N TYR A 188 5.48 20.20 19.02
CA TYR A 188 4.91 21.55 18.98
C TYR A 188 4.61 21.93 20.43
N MET A 189 5.50 22.72 21.04
CA MET A 189 5.25 23.46 22.28
C MET A 189 4.50 24.75 21.95
#